data_AF-A0A7S0XKC3-F1
#
_entry.id   AF-A0A7S0XKC3-F1
#
_cell.length_a   1.000
_cell.length_b   1.000
_cell.length_c   1.000
_cell.angle_alpha   90.00
_cell.angle_beta   90.00
_cell.angle_gamma   90.00
#
_symmetry.space_group_name_H-M   'P 1'
#
loop_
_entity.id
_entity.type
_entity.pdbx_description
1 polymer ?
#
loop_
_entity_poly.entity_id
_entity_poly.type
_entity_poly.pdbx_seq_one_letter_code
_entity_poly.pdbx_strand_id
1 'polypeptide(L)'
;SSSDTSREQRSVDSDEMHKFNATASQWWSTEGPASALHRFNPVRIAFIRSAIEKHFQLAKHDALRRQSILDVGCGGGLVSEPLARLGARVLGIDASSTGIEVASKHCEM
;
A
#
# COMPACT_ATOMS: atom_id res chain seq x y z
N SER A 1 -7.40 30.73 35.32
CA SER A 1 -6.82 30.60 33.98
C SER A 1 -6.03 29.32 33.86
N SER A 2 -6.14 28.69 32.68
CA SER A 2 -5.21 27.71 32.11
C SER A 2 -5.29 26.28 32.69
N SER A 3 -5.37 25.21 31.90
CA SER A 3 -5.44 25.05 30.45
C SER A 3 -5.89 23.62 30.16
N ASP A 4 -7.00 23.46 29.44
CA ASP A 4 -7.48 22.17 28.94
C ASP A 4 -6.62 21.78 27.72
N THR A 5 -5.60 20.95 27.96
CA THR A 5 -4.83 20.34 26.87
C THR A 5 -5.54 19.06 26.45
N SER A 6 -6.42 19.15 25.46
CA SER A 6 -6.84 18.00 24.69
C SER A 6 -5.60 17.31 24.13
N ARG A 7 -5.26 16.11 24.63
CA ARG A 7 -4.26 15.25 23.99
C ARG A 7 -4.70 15.04 22.53
N GLU A 8 -3.90 15.53 21.59
CA GLU A 8 -3.97 15.06 20.19
C GLU A 8 -3.83 13.54 20.22
N GLN A 9 -4.93 12.82 20.02
CA GLN A 9 -4.88 11.37 19.85
C GLN A 9 -4.29 11.09 18.48
N ARG A 10 -3.00 10.77 18.44
CA ARG A 10 -2.32 10.34 17.21
C ARG A 10 -2.77 8.92 16.88
N SER A 11 -3.20 8.70 15.63
CA SER A 11 -3.60 7.38 15.11
C SER A 11 -2.41 6.53 14.65
N VAL A 12 -1.17 6.94 14.97
CA VAL A 12 0.06 6.28 14.55
C VAL A 12 0.79 5.76 15.78
N ASP A 13 1.11 4.48 15.78
CA ASP A 13 1.97 3.83 16.79
C ASP A 13 3.44 3.88 16.33
N SER A 14 4.28 4.54 17.13
CA SER A 14 5.70 4.70 16.84
C SER A 14 6.47 3.38 16.87
N ASP A 15 6.08 2.43 17.72
CA ASP A 15 6.78 1.16 17.86
C ASP A 15 6.48 0.23 16.69
N GLU A 16 5.25 0.23 16.19
CA GLU A 16 4.90 -0.46 14.95
C GLU A 16 5.65 0.14 13.76
N MET A 17 5.69 1.47 13.66
CA MET A 17 6.40 2.16 12.59
C MET A 17 7.90 1.81 12.59
N HIS A 18 8.56 1.78 13.76
CA HIS A 18 9.96 1.36 13.86
C HIS A 18 10.20 -0.08 13.37
N LYS A 19 9.31 -1.03 13.72
CA LYS A 19 9.42 -2.42 13.26
C LYS A 19 9.33 -2.53 11.74
N PHE A 20 8.41 -1.80 11.11
CA PHE A 20 8.28 -1.80 9.65
C PHE A 20 9.49 -1.13 8.98
N ASN A 21 9.95 0.01 9.50
CA ASN A 21 11.12 0.71 8.95
C ASN A 21 12.39 -0.14 8.99
N ALA A 22 12.60 -0.90 10.07
CA ALA A 22 13.79 -1.74 10.24
C ALA A 22 13.94 -2.83 9.17
N THR A 23 12.84 -3.24 8.53
CA THR A 23 12.83 -4.31 7.51
C THR A 23 12.51 -3.82 6.10
N ALA A 24 12.18 -2.54 5.94
CA ALA A 24 11.64 -1.96 4.71
C ALA A 24 12.54 -2.23 3.48
N SER A 25 13.86 -2.13 3.61
CA SER A 25 14.81 -2.36 2.50
C SER A 25 14.76 -3.77 1.92
N GLN A 26 14.20 -4.74 2.64
CA GLN A 26 14.06 -6.13 2.21
C GLN A 26 12.63 -6.47 1.77
N TRP A 27 11.71 -5.51 1.73
CA TRP A 27 10.30 -5.79 1.45
C TRP A 27 10.04 -6.35 0.06
N TRP A 28 10.89 -6.09 -0.93
CA TRP A 28 10.78 -6.70 -2.26
C TRP A 28 11.52 -8.04 -2.42
N SER A 29 12.19 -8.51 -1.37
CA SER A 29 12.75 -9.87 -1.35
C SER A 29 11.64 -10.91 -1.14
N THR A 30 11.51 -11.86 -2.06
CA THR A 30 10.49 -12.92 -2.00
C THR A 30 10.69 -13.88 -0.84
N GLU A 31 11.92 -14.00 -0.33
CA GLU A 31 12.29 -14.82 0.83
C GLU A 31 12.54 -13.97 2.08
N GLY A 32 12.24 -12.67 2.03
CA GLY A 32 12.48 -11.72 3.11
C GLY A 32 11.34 -11.63 4.14
N PRO A 33 11.40 -10.62 5.03
CA PRO A 33 10.38 -10.40 6.07
C PRO A 33 8.95 -10.23 5.53
N ALA A 34 8.80 -9.77 4.28
CA ALA A 34 7.52 -9.61 3.59
C ALA A 34 7.12 -10.80 2.70
N SER A 35 7.83 -11.95 2.76
CA SER A 35 7.59 -13.13 1.93
C SER A 35 6.13 -13.62 1.95
N ALA A 36 5.50 -13.63 3.12
CA ALA A 36 4.08 -13.98 3.25
C ALA A 36 3.17 -13.02 2.47
N LEU A 37 3.48 -11.72 2.49
CA LEU A 37 2.73 -10.71 1.74
C LEU A 37 2.89 -10.90 0.24
N HIS A 38 4.10 -11.20 -0.24
CA HIS A 38 4.34 -11.56 -1.65
C HIS A 38 3.51 -12.75 -2.08
N ARG A 39 3.53 -13.82 -1.29
CA ARG A 39 2.81 -15.06 -1.61
C ARG A 39 1.30 -14.86 -1.65
N PHE A 40 0.77 -14.01 -0.78
CA PHE A 40 -0.66 -13.71 -0.74
C PHE A 40 -1.09 -12.68 -1.82
N ASN A 41 -0.14 -11.90 -2.34
CA ASN A 41 -0.45 -10.76 -3.19
C ASN A 41 -1.27 -11.10 -4.44
N PRO A 42 -1.00 -12.19 -5.19
CA PRO A 42 -1.81 -12.53 -6.36
C PRO A 42 -3.31 -12.70 -6.04
N VAL A 43 -3.62 -13.34 -4.90
CA VAL A 43 -5.00 -13.53 -4.44
C VAL A 43 -5.62 -12.20 -4.03
N ARG A 44 -4.88 -11.38 -3.29
CA ARG A 44 -5.31 -10.03 -2.87
C ARG A 44 -5.62 -9.12 -4.05
N ILE A 45 -4.75 -9.07 -5.06
CA ILE A 45 -4.95 -8.26 -6.26
C ILE A 45 -6.15 -8.74 -7.06
N ALA A 46 -6.31 -10.06 -7.22
CA ALA A 46 -7.48 -10.64 -7.90
C ALA A 46 -8.79 -10.28 -7.18
N PHE A 47 -8.79 -10.32 -5.84
CA PHE A 47 -9.95 -9.91 -5.03
C PHE A 47 -10.27 -8.42 -5.21
N ILE A 48 -9.28 -7.53 -5.07
CA ILE A 48 -9.47 -6.07 -5.24
C ILE A 48 -10.03 -5.75 -6.62
N ARG A 49 -9.43 -6.32 -7.68
CA ARG A 49 -9.92 -6.14 -9.05
C ARG A 49 -11.37 -6.60 -9.20
N SER A 50 -11.69 -7.80 -8.71
CA SER A 50 -13.05 -8.36 -8.82
C SER A 50 -14.08 -7.53 -8.04
N ALA A 51 -13.69 -6.98 -6.88
CA ALA A 51 -14.53 -6.11 -6.10
C ALA A 51 -14.81 -4.78 -6.82
N ILE A 52 -13.79 -4.16 -7.42
CA ILE A 52 -13.94 -2.94 -8.23
C ILE A 52 -14.82 -3.21 -9.46
N GLU A 53 -14.56 -4.29 -10.20
CA GLU A 53 -15.36 -4.72 -11.36
C GLU A 53 -16.83 -4.86 -10.99
N LYS A 54 -17.13 -5.54 -9.87
CA LYS A 54 -18.49 -5.75 -9.39
C LYS A 54 -19.15 -4.44 -8.93
N HIS A 55 -18.44 -3.63 -8.15
CA HIS A 55 -18.98 -2.41 -7.55
C HIS A 55 -19.35 -1.37 -8.63
N PHE A 56 -18.47 -1.17 -9.60
CA PHE A 56 -18.66 -0.22 -10.69
C PHE A 56 -19.29 -0.83 -11.95
N GLN A 57 -19.69 -2.10 -11.89
CA GLN A 57 -20.33 -2.84 -13.00
C GLN A 57 -19.53 -2.78 -14.30
N LEU A 58 -18.21 -2.96 -14.19
CA LEU A 58 -17.28 -2.81 -15.31
C LEU A 58 -17.12 -4.12 -16.09
N ALA A 59 -16.91 -3.99 -17.40
CA ALA A 59 -16.43 -5.12 -18.20
C ALA A 59 -15.03 -5.55 -17.72
N LYS A 60 -14.76 -6.86 -17.74
CA LYS A 60 -13.50 -7.44 -17.23
C LYS A 60 -12.25 -6.90 -17.91
N HIS A 61 -12.35 -6.56 -19.19
CA HIS A 61 -11.25 -5.99 -19.96
C HIS A 61 -11.26 -4.48 -19.71
N ASP A 62 -10.19 -3.95 -19.12
CA ASP A 62 -9.96 -2.53 -18.78
C ASP A 62 -10.62 -1.97 -17.50
N ALA A 63 -11.15 -2.82 -16.62
CA ALA A 63 -11.79 -2.38 -15.38
C ALA A 63 -10.94 -1.39 -14.56
N LEU A 64 -9.62 -1.59 -14.51
CA LEU A 64 -8.71 -0.74 -13.73
C LEU A 64 -8.20 0.50 -14.50
N ARG A 65 -8.21 0.51 -15.84
CA ARG A 65 -7.62 1.61 -16.64
C ARG A 65 -8.22 2.99 -16.39
N ARG A 66 -9.45 3.04 -15.89
CA ARG A 66 -10.18 4.29 -15.61
C ARG A 66 -10.29 4.59 -14.12
N GLN A 67 -9.66 3.80 -13.26
CA GLN A 67 -9.81 3.93 -11.81
C GLN A 67 -8.66 4.75 -11.22
N SER A 68 -9.03 5.63 -10.29
CA SER A 68 -8.11 6.23 -9.33
C SER A 68 -8.20 5.42 -8.04
N ILE A 69 -7.08 4.93 -7.53
CA ILE A 69 -7.00 4.14 -6.30
C ILE A 69 -6.11 4.86 -5.30
N LEU A 70 -6.58 4.97 -4.05
CA LEU A 70 -5.77 5.38 -2.90
C LEU A 70 -5.42 4.13 -2.08
N ASP A 71 -4.12 3.85 -1.94
CA ASP A 71 -3.59 2.76 -1.12
C ASP A 71 -3.06 3.36 0.20
N VAL A 72 -3.81 3.16 1.29
CA VAL A 72 -3.51 3.71 2.62
C VAL A 72 -2.70 2.70 3.43
N GLY A 73 -1.52 3.10 3.89
CA GLY A 73 -0.55 2.16 4.46
C GLY A 73 0.15 1.36 3.37
N CYS A 74 0.51 2.01 2.26
CA CYS A 74 1.07 1.33 1.09
C CYS A 74 2.46 0.72 1.35
N GLY A 75 3.17 1.22 2.38
CA GLY A 75 4.56 0.95 2.69
C GLY A 75 5.42 0.86 1.43
N GLY A 76 6.16 -0.24 1.26
CA GLY A 76 7.02 -0.52 0.10
C GLY A 76 6.30 -0.77 -1.24
N GLY A 77 4.99 -0.56 -1.35
CA GLY A 77 4.29 -0.52 -2.64
C GLY A 77 3.84 -1.88 -3.19
N LEU A 78 3.85 -2.93 -2.37
CA LEU A 78 3.51 -4.30 -2.79
C LEU A 78 2.11 -4.43 -3.42
N VAL A 79 1.15 -3.60 -3.03
CA VAL A 79 -0.20 -3.56 -3.63
C VAL A 79 -0.29 -2.49 -4.71
N SER A 80 0.20 -1.29 -4.38
CA SER A 80 0.17 -0.14 -5.26
C SER A 80 0.74 -0.43 -6.65
N GLU A 81 1.91 -1.05 -6.73
CA GLU A 81 2.58 -1.27 -8.01
C GLU A 81 1.85 -2.29 -8.91
N PRO A 82 1.44 -3.48 -8.45
CA PRO A 82 0.62 -4.37 -9.28
C PRO A 82 -0.69 -3.75 -9.77
N LEU A 83 -1.36 -2.95 -8.95
CA LEU A 83 -2.59 -2.24 -9.38
C LEU A 83 -2.28 -1.21 -10.47
N ALA A 84 -1.18 -0.47 -10.33
CA ALA A 84 -0.72 0.47 -11.36
C ALA A 84 -0.34 -0.26 -12.65
N ARG A 85 0.35 -1.40 -12.54
CA ARG A 85 0.73 -2.26 -13.68
C ARG A 85 -0.48 -2.83 -14.43
N LEU A 86 -1.59 -3.04 -13.73
CA LEU A 86 -2.89 -3.41 -14.32
C LEU A 86 -3.65 -2.21 -14.94
N GLY A 87 -3.10 -1.01 -14.86
CA GLY A 87 -3.58 0.19 -15.54
C GLY A 87 -4.28 1.22 -14.64
N ALA A 88 -4.42 0.97 -13.34
CA ALA A 88 -4.99 1.97 -12.43
C ALA A 88 -4.04 3.16 -12.25
N ARG A 89 -4.62 4.33 -11.96
CA ARG A 89 -3.86 5.46 -11.42
C ARG A 89 -3.84 5.32 -9.90
N VAL A 90 -2.69 4.97 -9.34
CA VAL A 90 -2.57 4.68 -7.91
C VAL A 90 -1.82 5.81 -7.21
N LEU A 91 -2.36 6.25 -6.08
CA LEU A 91 -1.69 7.09 -5.09
C LEU A 91 -1.49 6.26 -3.82
N GLY A 92 -0.24 6.00 -3.46
CA GLY A 92 0.10 5.36 -2.18
C GLY A 92 0.40 6.40 -1.11
N ILE A 93 -0.10 6.20 0.10
CA ILE A 93 0.27 7.00 1.28
C ILE A 93 0.70 6.08 2.41
N ASP A 94 1.72 6.49 3.15
CA ASP A 94 2.19 5.79 4.35
C ASP A 94 2.82 6.81 5.32
N ALA A 95 2.75 6.51 6.62
CA ALA A 95 3.43 7.30 7.65
C ALA A 95 4.95 7.01 7.67
N SER A 96 5.36 5.84 7.16
CA SER A 96 6.74 5.42 7.01
C SER A 96 7.41 6.06 5.79
N SER A 97 8.28 7.04 6.02
CA SER A 97 9.12 7.60 4.97
C SER A 97 10.04 6.57 4.32
N THR A 98 10.57 5.62 5.10
CA THR A 98 11.41 4.52 4.59
C THR A 98 10.62 3.59 3.67
N GLY A 99 9.38 3.27 4.02
CA GLY A 99 8.47 2.49 3.18
C GLY A 99 8.21 3.18 1.84
N ILE A 100 7.90 4.49 1.89
CA ILE A 100 7.69 5.31 0.68
C ILE A 100 8.96 5.35 -0.19
N GLU A 101 10.15 5.47 0.40
CA GLU A 101 11.41 5.46 -0.33
C GLU A 101 11.64 4.12 -1.05
N VAL A 102 11.37 3.00 -0.38
CA VAL A 102 11.46 1.65 -0.97
C VAL A 102 10.46 1.47 -2.12
N ALA A 103 9.21 1.90 -1.94
CA ALA A 103 8.19 1.85 -2.98
C ALA A 103 8.58 2.67 -4.20
N SER A 104 9.05 3.89 -3.98
CA SER A 104 9.43 4.82 -5.05
C SER A 104 10.60 4.27 -5.84
N LYS A 105 11.63 3.77 -5.16
CA LYS A 105 12.80 3.15 -5.81
C LYS A 105 12.42 1.94 -6.66
N HIS A 106 11.56 1.06 -6.17
CA HIS A 106 11.18 -0.14 -6.93
C HIS A 106 10.29 0.19 -8.13
N CYS A 107 9.44 1.22 -8.03
CA CYS A 107 8.60 1.69 -9.13
C CYS A 107 9.42 2.19 -10.34
N GLU A 108 10.65 2.69 -10.10
CA GLU A 108 11.56 3.20 -11.13
C GLU A 108 12.44 2.12 -11.79
N MET A 109 12.41 0.87 -11.31
CA MET A 109 13.20 -0.27 -11.84
C MET A 109 12.47 -1.01 -12.97
#